data_AF-A0A1F8B7D4-F1
#
_entry.id   AF-A0A1F8B7D4-F1
#
_cell.length_a   1.000
_cell.length_b   1.000
_cell.length_c   1.000
_cell.angle_alpha   90.00
_cell.angle_beta   90.00
_cell.angle_gamma   90.00
#
_symmetry.space_group_name_H-M   'P 1'
#
loop_
_entity.id
_entity.type
_entity.pdbx_description
1 polymer ?
#
loop_
_entity_poly.entity_id
_entity_poly.type
_entity_poly.pdbx_seq_one_letter_code
_entity_poly.pdbx_strand_id
1 'polypeptide(L)'
;MLHNKISRSLQVNRLSLEAQLLFTWLISHADDEGRLYGEPEYIKGTVVPLKEGWTFKDVAGYLAEIEKQGLIYYWQDSDRTIIQFVKWLEHQKIRKDRLQHSLLPPYQKRYDDQTSTNQQPGVNQKTAQANITEDSKEEIKKSEANSLADESIKSIRAILKEKATPGLIETNITNRHEAAAFQAWKALEPENKESLQTTYLNAIRRGVKAETIFQWMSEIKQDRTIKNPGKIFNKKVSNYCKLKEDDKS
;
A
#
# COMPACT_ATOMS: atom_id res chain seq x y z
N MET A 1 28.44 2.63 6.13
CA MET A 1 29.24 3.36 5.11
C MET A 1 28.39 3.52 3.87
N LEU A 2 28.35 4.70 3.23
CA LEU A 2 27.59 4.90 1.99
C LEU A 2 28.24 4.11 0.85
N HIS A 3 27.44 3.34 0.10
CA HIS A 3 27.94 2.51 -0.99
C HIS A 3 27.97 3.30 -2.31
N ASN A 4 29.04 3.17 -3.09
CA ASN A 4 29.17 3.82 -4.42
C ASN A 4 28.07 3.46 -5.45
N LYS A 5 27.23 2.46 -5.16
CA LYS A 5 26.11 2.06 -6.02
C LYS A 5 25.00 3.12 -6.03
N ILE A 6 24.94 3.97 -5.00
CA ILE A 6 23.93 5.03 -4.89
C ILE A 6 24.03 6.00 -6.09
N SER A 7 25.25 6.48 -6.42
CA SER A 7 25.44 7.41 -7.55
C SER A 7 25.17 6.77 -8.91
N ARG A 8 25.22 5.44 -9.01
CA ARG A 8 24.93 4.68 -10.23
C ARG A 8 23.47 4.21 -10.32
N SER A 9 22.65 4.47 -9.30
CA SER A 9 21.25 4.06 -9.26
C SER A 9 20.41 4.96 -10.17
N LEU A 10 19.72 4.37 -11.14
CA LEU A 10 18.77 5.11 -11.99
C LEU A 10 17.59 5.65 -11.19
N GLN A 11 17.15 4.95 -10.13
CA GLN A 11 16.07 5.43 -9.26
C GLN A 11 16.48 6.71 -8.53
N VAL A 12 17.70 6.76 -8.00
CA VAL A 12 18.22 7.94 -7.29
C VAL A 12 18.47 9.09 -8.26
N ASN A 13 19.04 8.83 -9.44
CA ASN A 13 19.29 9.89 -10.45
C ASN A 13 18.01 10.53 -11.03
N ARG A 14 16.84 9.92 -10.84
CA ARG A 14 15.55 10.49 -11.26
C ARG A 14 14.95 11.46 -10.25
N LEU A 15 15.52 11.53 -9.04
CA LEU A 15 15.09 12.46 -8.01
C LEU A 15 15.61 13.88 -8.28
N SER A 16 14.91 14.89 -7.78
CA SER A 16 15.43 16.24 -7.59
C SER A 16 16.72 16.23 -6.76
N LEU A 17 17.59 17.23 -6.94
CA LEU A 17 18.89 17.27 -6.27
C LEU A 17 18.72 17.28 -4.73
N GLU A 18 17.71 17.99 -4.26
CA GLU A 18 17.30 18.08 -2.86
C GLU A 18 16.83 16.71 -2.35
N ALA A 19 15.98 16.00 -3.08
CA ALA A 19 15.56 14.65 -2.71
C ALA A 19 16.71 13.63 -2.75
N GLN A 20 17.67 13.76 -3.67
CA GLN A 20 18.89 12.93 -3.68
C GLN A 20 19.74 13.16 -2.42
N LEU A 21 19.90 14.43 -2.02
CA LEU A 21 20.61 14.79 -0.80
C LEU A 21 19.90 14.22 0.44
N LEU A 22 18.59 14.43 0.54
CA LEU A 22 17.79 13.92 1.64
C LEU A 22 17.87 12.39 1.73
N PHE A 23 17.66 11.68 0.62
CA PHE A 23 17.77 10.22 0.55
C PHE A 23 19.13 9.73 1.08
N THR A 24 20.21 10.38 0.65
CA THR A 24 21.57 9.99 1.04
C THR A 24 21.80 10.20 2.55
N TRP A 25 21.27 11.29 3.12
CA TRP A 25 21.43 11.58 4.54
C TRP A 25 20.54 10.71 5.42
N LEU A 26 19.31 10.39 4.99
CA LEU A 26 18.40 9.47 5.69
C LEU A 26 19.08 8.13 6.03
N ILE A 27 19.95 7.61 5.15
CA ILE A 27 20.65 6.33 5.34
C ILE A 27 21.44 6.31 6.65
N SER A 28 22.05 7.43 7.04
CA SER A 28 22.87 7.50 8.26
C SER A 28 22.04 7.58 9.55
N HIS A 29 20.74 7.87 9.44
CA HIS A 29 19.83 8.05 10.57
C HIS A 29 18.88 6.87 10.77
N ALA A 30 18.86 5.91 9.85
CA ALA A 30 18.10 4.69 10.02
C ALA A 30 18.73 3.76 11.05
N ASP A 31 17.90 2.99 11.74
CA ASP A 31 18.35 1.91 12.61
C ASP A 31 18.95 0.73 11.83
N ASP A 32 19.39 -0.29 12.56
CA ASP A 32 20.04 -1.47 11.99
C ASP A 32 19.16 -2.24 10.99
N GLU A 33 17.83 -2.08 11.05
CA GLU A 33 16.87 -2.70 10.15
C GLU A 33 16.32 -1.72 9.10
N GLY A 34 16.94 -0.54 8.99
CA GLY A 34 16.68 0.44 7.96
C GLY A 34 15.41 1.24 8.20
N ARG A 35 15.00 1.41 9.46
CA ARG A 35 13.77 2.11 9.85
C ARG A 35 14.06 3.40 10.61
N LEU A 36 13.15 4.37 10.46
CA LEU A 36 13.15 5.63 11.21
C LEU A 36 11.76 6.28 11.16
N TYR A 37 11.54 7.24 12.05
CA TYR A 37 10.37 8.13 12.02
C TYR A 37 10.37 8.97 10.75
N GLY A 38 9.20 9.14 10.16
CA GLY A 38 8.99 9.74 8.84
C GLY A 38 8.30 11.10 8.86
N GLU A 39 7.92 11.60 10.04
CA GLU A 39 7.30 12.92 10.17
C GLU A 39 8.24 14.00 9.62
N PRO A 40 7.75 14.91 8.75
CA PRO A 40 8.58 15.96 8.18
C PRO A 40 9.27 16.83 9.24
N GLU A 41 8.62 17.08 10.38
CA GLU A 41 9.18 17.79 11.52
C GLU A 41 10.36 17.03 12.14
N TYR A 42 10.22 15.72 12.32
CA TYR A 42 11.28 14.85 12.84
C TYR A 42 12.45 14.82 11.87
N ILE A 43 12.20 14.60 10.58
CA ILE A 43 13.24 14.55 9.55
C ILE A 43 13.96 15.90 9.41
N LYS A 44 13.20 17.01 9.46
CA LYS A 44 13.79 18.35 9.42
C LYS A 44 14.67 18.61 10.64
N GLY A 45 14.23 18.23 11.83
CA GLY A 45 14.97 18.45 13.08
C GLY A 45 16.18 17.53 13.27
N THR A 46 16.18 16.33 12.69
CA THR A 46 17.21 15.31 12.95
C THR A 46 18.15 15.08 11.77
N VAL A 47 17.62 15.00 10.55
CA VAL A 47 18.40 14.63 9.36
C VAL A 47 18.95 15.87 8.65
N VAL A 48 18.14 16.93 8.56
CA VAL A 48 18.52 18.18 7.86
C VAL A 48 18.35 19.45 8.72
N PRO A 49 18.79 19.48 9.99
CA PRO A 49 18.53 20.59 10.92
C PRO A 49 19.02 21.94 10.37
N LEU A 50 20.22 21.95 9.79
CA LEU A 50 20.90 23.17 9.33
C LEU A 50 20.59 23.56 7.87
N LYS A 51 19.66 22.87 7.19
CA LYS A 51 19.22 23.27 5.85
C LYS A 51 18.24 24.43 5.91
N GLU A 52 18.77 25.62 6.16
CA GLU A 52 18.04 26.89 6.12
C GLU A 52 17.41 27.06 4.73
N GLY A 53 16.09 27.21 4.67
CA GLY A 53 15.32 27.27 3.42
C GLY A 53 14.49 26.02 3.11
N TRP A 54 14.70 24.90 3.81
CA TRP A 54 13.81 23.75 3.70
C TRP A 54 12.69 23.82 4.74
N THR A 55 11.45 23.90 4.28
CA THR A 55 10.24 23.83 5.12
C THR A 55 9.80 22.38 5.35
N PHE A 56 8.91 22.15 6.32
CA PHE A 56 8.30 20.83 6.53
C PHE A 56 7.56 20.34 5.29
N LYS A 57 6.94 21.25 4.53
CA LYS A 57 6.28 20.93 3.26
C LYS A 57 7.27 20.46 2.20
N ASP A 58 8.44 21.09 2.11
CA ASP A 58 9.48 20.70 1.16
C ASP A 58 10.00 19.30 1.50
N VAL A 59 10.32 19.06 2.78
CA VAL A 59 10.74 17.74 3.27
C VAL A 59 9.70 16.67 2.96
N ALA A 60 8.41 16.94 3.21
CA ALA A 60 7.34 16.03 2.85
C ALA A 60 7.28 15.74 1.34
N GLY A 61 7.48 16.78 0.50
CA GLY A 61 7.55 16.65 -0.95
C GLY A 61 8.71 15.77 -1.41
N TYR A 62 9.90 15.97 -0.85
CA TYR A 62 11.07 15.15 -1.16
C TYR A 62 10.90 13.70 -0.71
N LEU A 63 10.31 13.45 0.46
CA LEU A 63 10.00 12.09 0.93
C LEU A 63 9.03 11.37 -0.01
N ALA A 64 7.97 12.06 -0.45
CA ALA A 64 7.02 11.50 -1.42
C ALA A 64 7.69 11.22 -2.78
N GLU A 65 8.66 12.05 -3.20
CA GLU A 65 9.44 11.80 -4.41
C GLU A 65 10.30 10.54 -4.29
N ILE A 66 10.99 10.37 -3.15
CA ILE A 66 11.82 9.21 -2.84
C ILE A 66 10.97 7.93 -2.80
N GLU A 67 9.80 7.99 -2.14
CA GLU A 67 8.84 6.88 -2.10
C GLU A 67 8.35 6.52 -3.51
N LYS A 68 7.98 7.50 -4.32
CA LYS A 68 7.51 7.30 -5.70
C LYS A 68 8.54 6.61 -6.58
N GLN A 69 9.84 6.84 -6.34
CA GLN A 69 10.90 6.10 -7.03
C GLN A 69 11.11 4.68 -6.50
N GLY A 70 10.39 4.26 -5.46
CA GLY A 70 10.47 2.93 -4.86
C GLY A 70 11.76 2.70 -4.07
N LEU A 71 12.34 3.76 -3.50
CA LEU A 71 13.56 3.70 -2.70
C LEU A 71 13.28 3.44 -1.22
N ILE A 72 12.15 3.94 -0.73
CA ILE A 72 11.65 3.75 0.63
C ILE A 72 10.20 3.27 0.60
N TYR A 73 9.79 2.56 1.64
CA TYR A 73 8.41 2.49 2.08
C TYR A 73 8.14 3.66 3.01
N TYR A 74 7.01 4.34 2.83
CA TYR A 74 6.61 5.49 3.64
C TYR A 74 5.14 5.33 3.99
N TRP A 75 4.82 5.10 5.27
CA TRP A 75 3.45 4.78 5.67
C TRP A 75 3.13 5.32 7.06
N GLN A 76 1.83 5.44 7.33
CA GLN A 76 1.32 5.76 8.65
C GLN A 76 1.05 4.48 9.44
N ASP A 77 1.63 4.37 10.62
CA ASP A 77 1.33 3.38 11.64
C ASP A 77 0.78 4.07 12.88
N SER A 78 -0.51 3.86 13.16
CA SER A 78 -1.23 4.58 14.21
C SER A 78 -1.09 6.11 14.05
N ASP A 79 -0.44 6.79 15.00
CA ASP A 79 -0.22 8.24 15.02
C ASP A 79 1.22 8.63 14.63
N ARG A 80 1.95 7.70 14.00
CA ARG A 80 3.33 7.94 13.56
C ARG A 80 3.49 7.61 12.09
N THR A 81 4.32 8.38 11.42
CA THR A 81 4.75 8.08 10.07
C THR A 81 6.10 7.38 10.15
N ILE A 82 6.30 6.34 9.35
CA ILE A 82 7.50 5.52 9.38
C ILE A 82 8.08 5.42 7.98
N ILE A 83 9.40 5.45 7.92
CA ILE A 83 10.19 5.18 6.72
C ILE A 83 10.91 3.84 6.90
N GLN A 84 10.91 3.01 5.86
CA GLN A 84 11.78 1.84 5.77
C GLN A 84 12.49 1.79 4.41
N PHE A 85 13.80 1.60 4.39
CA PHE A 85 14.55 1.45 3.14
C PHE A 85 14.28 0.09 2.47
N VAL A 86 13.89 0.10 1.19
CA VAL A 86 13.48 -1.12 0.46
C VAL A 86 14.62 -2.13 0.32
N LYS A 87 15.85 -1.65 0.05
CA LYS A 87 17.04 -2.48 -0.20
C LYS A 87 18.07 -2.42 0.92
N TRP A 88 17.63 -2.17 2.16
CA TRP A 88 18.53 -1.97 3.29
C TRP A 88 19.53 -3.13 3.47
N LEU A 89 19.01 -4.36 3.58
CA LEU A 89 19.82 -5.57 3.83
C LEU A 89 20.76 -5.92 2.67
N GLU A 90 20.49 -5.44 1.46
CA GLU A 90 21.39 -5.62 0.30
C GLU A 90 22.61 -4.69 0.38
N HIS A 91 22.49 -3.57 1.09
CA HIS A 91 23.49 -2.49 1.10
C HIS A 91 24.18 -2.31 2.46
N GLN A 92 23.52 -2.65 3.56
CA GLN A 92 24.06 -2.57 4.90
C GLN A 92 24.13 -3.99 5.49
N LYS A 93 25.34 -4.55 5.54
CA LYS A 93 25.60 -5.84 6.19
C LYS A 93 25.99 -5.60 7.64
N ILE A 94 25.07 -5.89 8.55
CA ILE A 94 25.31 -5.82 9.98
C ILE A 94 25.62 -7.23 10.49
N ARG A 95 26.63 -7.34 11.35
CA ARG A 95 26.99 -8.63 11.94
C ARG A 95 25.91 -9.03 12.94
N LYS A 96 25.50 -10.30 12.95
CA LYS A 96 24.39 -10.79 13.78
C LYS A 96 24.57 -10.56 15.28
N ASP A 97 25.82 -10.54 15.76
CA ASP A 97 26.18 -10.26 17.16
C ASP A 97 25.99 -8.80 17.57
N ARG A 98 25.88 -7.88 16.61
CA ARG A 98 25.71 -6.44 16.83
C ARG A 98 24.34 -5.90 16.45
N LEU A 99 23.51 -6.73 15.81
CA LEU A 99 22.18 -6.34 15.33
C LEU A 99 21.28 -5.96 16.51
N GLN A 100 20.82 -4.72 16.52
CA GLN A 100 19.75 -4.27 17.41
C GLN A 100 18.43 -4.29 16.65
N HIS A 101 17.43 -4.98 17.20
CA HIS A 101 16.10 -4.99 16.63
C HIS A 101 15.43 -3.62 16.81
N SER A 102 14.85 -3.11 15.75
CA SER A 102 14.08 -1.87 15.74
C SER A 102 12.87 -1.98 16.66
N LEU A 103 12.57 -0.86 17.31
CA LEU A 103 11.33 -0.65 18.05
C LEU A 103 10.17 -0.21 17.14
N LEU A 104 10.47 0.20 15.91
CA LEU A 104 9.46 0.61 14.93
C LEU A 104 8.88 -0.64 14.25
N PRO A 105 7.58 -0.68 13.93
CA PRO A 105 7.00 -1.79 13.19
C PRO A 105 7.61 -1.91 11.78
N PRO A 106 7.77 -3.13 11.24
CA PRO A 106 8.24 -3.32 9.88
C PRO A 106 7.13 -2.99 8.89
N TYR A 107 7.51 -2.54 7.69
CA TYR A 107 6.57 -2.40 6.60
C TYR A 107 5.98 -3.76 6.26
N GLN A 108 4.67 -3.89 6.45
CA GLN A 108 3.92 -5.05 6.02
C GLN A 108 3.43 -4.78 4.60
N LYS A 109 4.10 -5.41 3.63
CA LYS A 109 3.59 -5.45 2.26
C LYS A 109 2.23 -6.12 2.32
N ARG A 110 1.16 -5.36 2.07
CA ARG A 110 -0.18 -5.93 1.98
C ARG A 110 -0.19 -6.85 0.77
N TYR A 111 -0.09 -8.15 1.02
CA TYR A 111 -0.38 -9.14 0.00
C TYR A 111 -1.88 -9.07 -0.25
N ASP A 112 -2.27 -8.76 -1.48
CA ASP A 112 -3.58 -9.14 -1.97
C ASP A 112 -3.56 -10.66 -2.18
N ASP A 113 -3.73 -11.42 -1.09
CA ASP A 113 -3.81 -12.87 -1.15
C ASP A 113 -5.22 -13.30 -1.60
N GLN A 114 -5.26 -13.86 -2.80
CA GLN A 114 -6.17 -14.96 -3.08
C GLN A 114 -5.70 -16.18 -2.25
N THR A 115 -6.47 -16.53 -1.22
CA THR A 115 -6.83 -17.90 -0.74
C THR A 115 -5.76 -19.02 -0.86
N SER A 116 -5.36 -19.76 0.18
CA SER A 116 -6.21 -20.47 1.15
C SER A 116 -5.40 -21.03 2.33
N THR A 117 -6.10 -21.07 3.46
CA THR A 117 -5.96 -22.01 4.58
C THR A 117 -5.53 -23.43 4.18
N ASN A 118 -4.57 -24.00 4.90
CA ASN A 118 -4.69 -25.38 5.38
C ASN A 118 -3.85 -25.62 6.65
N GLN A 119 -4.58 -25.73 7.75
CA GLN A 119 -4.42 -26.65 8.88
C GLN A 119 -2.99 -27.03 9.32
N GLN A 120 -2.65 -26.57 10.53
CA GLN A 120 -1.78 -27.29 11.48
C GLN A 120 -2.48 -28.60 11.93
N PRO A 121 -1.77 -29.68 12.32
CA PRO A 121 -0.87 -29.65 13.50
C PRO A 121 0.38 -30.56 13.47
N GLY A 122 1.33 -30.27 14.38
CA GLY A 122 2.11 -31.32 15.07
C GLY A 122 3.61 -31.44 14.80
N VAL A 123 4.41 -30.72 15.61
CA VAL A 123 5.53 -31.20 16.45
C VAL A 123 6.65 -32.12 15.86
N ASN A 124 7.89 -31.67 16.15
CA ASN A 124 9.18 -32.37 16.31
C ASN A 124 10.22 -32.43 15.16
N GLN A 125 11.22 -31.56 15.33
CA GLN A 125 12.68 -31.80 15.45
C GLN A 125 13.46 -32.65 14.41
N LYS A 126 14.62 -32.05 14.05
CA LYS A 126 15.94 -32.57 13.62
C LYS A 126 16.30 -32.57 12.11
N THR A 127 17.25 -31.68 11.81
CA THR A 127 18.53 -31.86 11.08
C THR A 127 18.56 -32.58 9.74
N ALA A 128 19.05 -31.91 8.68
CA ALA A 128 20.33 -32.21 7.99
C ALA A 128 20.46 -31.44 6.67
N GLN A 129 21.72 -31.19 6.29
CA GLN A 129 22.21 -30.48 5.11
C GLN A 129 21.86 -31.14 3.77
N ALA A 130 21.73 -30.33 2.71
CA ALA A 130 22.33 -30.63 1.40
C ALA A 130 22.37 -29.35 0.51
N ASN A 131 23.57 -29.02 0.02
CA ASN A 131 23.80 -28.12 -1.11
C ASN A 131 23.41 -28.79 -2.43
N ILE A 132 23.09 -28.01 -3.47
CA ILE A 132 23.36 -28.16 -4.93
C ILE A 132 22.63 -26.96 -5.59
N THR A 133 23.31 -25.86 -5.90
CA THR A 133 23.94 -25.47 -7.20
C THR A 133 22.95 -25.06 -8.30
N GLU A 134 23.23 -23.87 -8.84
CA GLU A 134 22.69 -23.13 -9.99
C GLU A 134 22.31 -23.98 -11.21
N ASP A 135 21.26 -23.60 -11.96
CA ASP A 135 21.39 -22.79 -13.18
C ASP A 135 20.02 -22.50 -13.83
N SER A 136 20.08 -21.51 -14.70
CA SER A 136 19.12 -20.67 -15.41
C SER A 136 17.99 -21.32 -16.22
N LYS A 137 16.81 -20.66 -16.22
CA LYS A 137 16.03 -20.14 -17.38
C LYS A 137 14.56 -19.96 -17.00
N GLU A 138 14.05 -18.72 -17.06
CA GLU A 138 12.70 -18.35 -17.54
C GLU A 138 12.48 -16.83 -17.36
N GLU A 139 13.18 -16.05 -18.18
CA GLU A 139 13.07 -14.59 -18.26
C GLU A 139 12.30 -14.18 -19.52
N ILE A 140 11.17 -14.82 -19.83
CA ILE A 140 10.31 -14.43 -20.96
C ILE A 140 8.85 -14.73 -20.58
N LYS A 141 8.15 -13.74 -19.97
CA LYS A 141 6.67 -13.57 -19.90
C LYS A 141 6.16 -12.54 -18.85
N LYS A 142 7.00 -11.64 -18.31
CA LYS A 142 6.56 -10.54 -17.41
C LYS A 142 6.37 -9.18 -18.11
N SER A 143 6.96 -8.98 -19.28
CA SER A 143 6.96 -7.69 -19.97
C SER A 143 5.63 -7.36 -20.68
N GLU A 144 4.97 -8.35 -21.28
CA GLU A 144 3.67 -8.15 -21.98
C GLU A 144 2.50 -7.92 -21.02
N ALA A 145 2.53 -8.53 -19.83
CA ALA A 145 1.49 -8.32 -18.81
C ALA A 145 1.54 -6.90 -18.20
N ASN A 146 2.75 -6.35 -18.05
CA ASN A 146 2.92 -4.98 -17.55
C ASN A 146 2.50 -3.92 -18.60
N SER A 147 2.73 -4.16 -19.89
CA SER A 147 2.30 -3.23 -20.94
C SER A 147 0.78 -3.19 -21.12
N LEU A 148 0.09 -4.32 -20.95
CA LEU A 148 -1.38 -4.41 -20.98
C LEU A 148 -2.03 -3.72 -19.76
N ALA A 149 -1.38 -3.79 -18.60
CA ALA A 149 -1.84 -3.11 -17.38
C ALA A 149 -1.67 -1.58 -17.48
N ASP A 150 -0.55 -1.11 -18.02
CA ASP A 150 -0.29 0.33 -18.21
C ASP A 150 -1.24 0.96 -19.25
N GLU A 151 -1.53 0.27 -20.36
CA GLU A 151 -2.49 0.74 -21.38
C GLU A 151 -3.93 0.78 -20.83
N SER A 152 -4.30 -0.17 -19.97
CA SER A 152 -5.60 -0.16 -19.29
C SER A 152 -5.73 1.00 -18.30
N ILE A 153 -4.67 1.30 -17.54
CA ILE A 153 -4.63 2.42 -16.59
C ILE A 153 -4.67 3.77 -17.33
N LYS A 154 -3.98 3.87 -18.47
CA LYS A 154 -3.97 5.05 -19.33
C LYS A 154 -5.35 5.30 -19.96
N SER A 155 -6.03 4.24 -20.40
CA SER A 155 -7.40 4.30 -20.91
C SER A 155 -8.40 4.74 -19.83
N ILE A 156 -8.25 4.27 -18.58
CA ILE A 156 -9.08 4.72 -17.44
C ILE A 156 -8.85 6.21 -17.15
N ARG A 157 -7.60 6.68 -17.16
CA ARG A 157 -7.27 8.11 -16.97
C ARG A 157 -7.80 9.00 -18.09
N ALA A 158 -7.82 8.52 -19.33
CA ALA A 158 -8.36 9.24 -20.48
C ALA A 158 -9.90 9.38 -20.37
N ILE A 159 -10.61 8.31 -20.00
CA ILE A 159 -12.06 8.32 -19.76
C ILE A 159 -12.44 9.27 -18.62
N LEU A 160 -11.59 9.37 -17.59
CA LEU A 160 -11.77 10.30 -16.47
C LEU A 160 -11.50 11.77 -16.86
N LYS A 161 -10.63 12.03 -17.85
CA LYS A 161 -10.36 13.38 -18.37
C LYS A 161 -11.46 13.89 -19.31
N GLU A 162 -12.08 13.02 -20.11
CA GLU A 162 -13.09 13.41 -21.10
C GLU A 162 -14.47 13.74 -20.51
N LYS A 163 -14.80 13.21 -19.32
CA LYS A 163 -16.10 13.44 -18.65
C LYS A 163 -16.03 14.47 -17.52
N ALA A 164 -15.23 15.52 -17.69
CA ALA A 164 -15.14 16.62 -16.74
C ALA A 164 -16.48 17.39 -16.68
N THR A 165 -17.32 17.03 -15.71
CA THR A 165 -18.33 17.94 -15.17
C THR A 165 -17.68 18.65 -13.98
N PRO A 166 -17.59 19.99 -13.96
CA PRO A 166 -16.99 20.69 -12.83
C PRO A 166 -17.89 20.51 -11.60
N GLY A 167 -17.39 19.86 -10.54
CA GLY A 167 -18.09 19.81 -9.25
C GLY A 167 -18.16 18.46 -8.53
N LEU A 168 -17.66 17.37 -9.10
CA LEU A 168 -17.48 16.13 -8.31
C LEU A 168 -16.09 16.14 -7.69
N ILE A 169 -16.09 16.34 -6.37
CA ILE A 169 -14.95 16.26 -5.46
C ILE A 169 -14.00 15.15 -5.92
N GLU A 170 -12.75 15.54 -6.19
CA GLU A 170 -11.60 14.65 -6.34
C GLU A 170 -11.44 13.82 -5.06
N THR A 171 -12.23 12.75 -4.95
CA THR A 171 -12.01 11.74 -3.92
C THR A 171 -10.86 10.89 -4.41
N ASN A 172 -9.67 11.26 -3.91
CA ASN A 172 -8.47 10.44 -3.91
C ASN A 172 -8.84 9.04 -3.39
N ILE A 173 -9.10 8.08 -4.28
CA ILE A 173 -9.33 6.68 -3.91
C ILE A 173 -7.96 6.08 -3.56
N THR A 174 -7.51 6.31 -2.33
CA THR A 174 -6.16 5.90 -1.87
C THR A 174 -6.22 4.69 -0.91
N ASN A 175 -7.41 4.23 -0.50
CA ASN A 175 -7.61 3.15 0.48
C ASN A 175 -8.39 1.95 -0.12
N ARG A 176 -7.91 0.71 0.11
CA ARG A 176 -8.53 -0.56 -0.35
C ARG A 176 -10.02 -0.68 0.00
N HIS A 177 -10.44 -0.11 1.12
CA HIS A 177 -11.85 -0.09 1.54
C HIS A 177 -12.70 0.78 0.61
N GLU A 178 -12.24 1.99 0.31
CA GLU A 178 -12.92 2.92 -0.58
C GLU A 178 -12.92 2.41 -2.02
N ALA A 179 -11.84 1.74 -2.44
CA ALA A 179 -11.79 1.04 -3.72
C ALA A 179 -12.83 -0.09 -3.80
N ALA A 180 -12.99 -0.88 -2.72
CA ALA A 180 -14.01 -1.94 -2.66
C ALA A 180 -15.43 -1.38 -2.73
N ALA A 181 -15.73 -0.32 -1.96
CA ALA A 181 -17.02 0.36 -2.02
C ALA A 181 -17.32 0.95 -3.40
N PHE A 182 -16.32 1.58 -4.02
CA PHE A 182 -16.46 2.16 -5.35
C PHE A 182 -16.68 1.09 -6.43
N GLN A 183 -15.94 -0.02 -6.37
CA GLN A 183 -16.11 -1.14 -7.30
C GLN A 183 -17.47 -1.81 -7.14
N ALA A 184 -17.92 -2.02 -5.89
CA ALA A 184 -19.25 -2.57 -5.61
C ALA A 184 -20.35 -1.65 -6.13
N TRP A 185 -20.28 -0.34 -5.87
CA TRP A 185 -21.22 0.63 -6.42
C TRP A 185 -21.26 0.60 -7.96
N LYS A 186 -20.09 0.64 -8.60
CA LYS A 186 -19.97 0.61 -10.06
C LYS A 186 -20.52 -0.67 -10.67
N ALA A 187 -20.39 -1.80 -9.98
CA ALA A 187 -20.84 -3.11 -10.46
C ALA A 187 -22.35 -3.35 -10.24
N LEU A 188 -22.93 -2.77 -9.18
CA LEU A 188 -24.30 -3.05 -8.76
C LEU A 188 -25.28 -1.94 -9.16
N GLU A 189 -24.97 -0.67 -8.94
CA GLU A 189 -25.89 0.45 -9.21
C GLU A 189 -25.20 1.75 -9.68
N PRO A 190 -24.42 1.72 -10.78
CA PRO A 190 -23.66 2.88 -11.25
C PRO A 190 -24.53 4.09 -11.62
N GLU A 191 -25.81 3.88 -11.95
CA GLU A 191 -26.76 4.95 -12.28
C GLU A 191 -27.19 5.77 -11.05
N ASN A 192 -27.15 5.17 -9.85
CA ASN A 192 -27.56 5.81 -8.60
C ASN A 192 -26.36 6.43 -7.88
N LYS A 193 -25.99 7.65 -8.25
CA LYS A 193 -24.78 8.34 -7.74
C LYS A 193 -24.80 8.57 -6.21
N GLU A 194 -25.97 8.79 -5.62
CA GLU A 194 -26.09 9.05 -4.18
C GLU A 194 -25.85 7.80 -3.32
N SER A 195 -26.07 6.61 -3.90
CA SER A 195 -25.88 5.34 -3.20
C SER A 195 -24.41 5.08 -2.84
N LEU A 196 -23.45 5.59 -3.62
CA LEU A 196 -22.01 5.45 -3.34
C LEU A 196 -21.68 5.95 -1.93
N GLN A 197 -22.15 7.15 -1.58
CA GLN A 197 -21.88 7.75 -0.27
C GLN A 197 -22.77 7.18 0.83
N THR A 198 -24.07 7.05 0.57
CA THR A 198 -25.09 6.70 1.58
C THR A 198 -25.09 5.22 1.95
N THR A 199 -24.68 4.35 1.02
CA THR A 199 -24.72 2.89 1.19
C THR A 199 -23.30 2.29 1.21
N TYR A 200 -22.51 2.45 0.15
CA TYR A 200 -21.24 1.71 0.01
C TYR A 200 -20.12 2.27 0.89
N LEU A 201 -19.87 3.59 0.85
CA LEU A 201 -18.88 4.20 1.74
C LEU A 201 -19.36 4.22 3.20
N ASN A 202 -20.66 4.35 3.43
CA ASN A 202 -21.23 4.23 4.76
C ASN A 202 -21.04 2.82 5.36
N ALA A 203 -21.04 1.75 4.55
CA ALA A 203 -20.74 0.40 5.02
C ALA A 203 -19.33 0.31 5.65
N ILE A 204 -18.33 0.99 5.06
CA ILE A 204 -16.98 1.06 5.62
C ILE A 204 -17.00 1.79 6.97
N ARG A 205 -17.72 2.91 7.08
CA ARG A 205 -17.87 3.67 8.34
C ARG A 205 -18.53 2.83 9.44
N ARG A 206 -19.41 1.90 9.06
CA ARG A 206 -20.03 0.91 9.98
C ARG A 206 -19.12 -0.29 10.30
N GLY A 207 -17.89 -0.28 9.80
CA GLY A 207 -16.87 -1.28 10.08
C GLY A 207 -17.00 -2.56 9.24
N VAL A 208 -17.67 -2.50 8.09
CA VAL A 208 -17.66 -3.59 7.10
C VAL A 208 -16.29 -3.61 6.41
N LYS A 209 -15.63 -4.76 6.42
CA LYS A 209 -14.30 -4.94 5.78
C LYS A 209 -14.41 -4.99 4.26
N ALA A 210 -13.33 -4.65 3.57
CA ALA A 210 -13.28 -4.63 2.10
C ALA A 210 -13.60 -6.01 1.49
N GLU A 211 -13.12 -7.08 2.10
CA GLU A 211 -13.34 -8.46 1.65
C GLU A 211 -14.82 -8.83 1.69
N THR A 212 -15.52 -8.42 2.75
CA THR A 212 -16.96 -8.63 2.90
C THR A 212 -17.75 -7.86 1.82
N ILE A 213 -17.34 -6.64 1.48
CA ILE A 213 -17.94 -5.86 0.39
C ILE A 213 -17.75 -6.56 -0.95
N PHE A 214 -16.54 -7.06 -1.25
CA PHE A 214 -16.26 -7.80 -2.48
C PHE A 214 -17.03 -9.12 -2.57
N GLN A 215 -17.12 -9.85 -1.46
CA GLN A 215 -17.90 -11.07 -1.37
C GLN A 215 -19.38 -10.81 -1.70
N TRP A 216 -19.99 -9.82 -1.04
CA TRP A 216 -21.39 -9.48 -1.30
C TRP A 216 -21.62 -9.00 -2.73
N MET A 217 -20.70 -8.20 -3.28
CA MET A 217 -20.75 -7.79 -4.68
C MET A 217 -20.73 -8.99 -5.63
N SER A 218 -19.84 -9.96 -5.40
CA SER A 218 -19.74 -11.18 -6.22
C SER A 218 -21.01 -12.03 -6.13
N GLU A 219 -21.51 -12.28 -4.92
CA GLU A 219 -22.76 -13.03 -4.68
C GLU A 219 -23.95 -12.39 -5.40
N ILE A 220 -24.12 -11.07 -5.26
CA ILE A 220 -25.23 -10.33 -5.88
C ILE A 220 -25.10 -10.33 -7.41
N LYS A 221 -23.87 -10.27 -7.95
CA LYS A 221 -23.63 -10.27 -9.39
C LYS A 221 -23.86 -11.64 -10.04
N GLN A 222 -23.61 -12.72 -9.30
CA GLN A 222 -23.83 -14.09 -9.79
C GLN A 222 -25.32 -14.42 -9.88
N ASP A 223 -26.15 -13.83 -9.02
CA ASP A 223 -27.59 -14.03 -9.04
C ASP A 223 -28.28 -13.10 -10.07
N ARG A 224 -28.52 -13.66 -11.27
CA ARG A 224 -29.19 -12.96 -12.38
C ARG A 224 -30.68 -12.69 -12.14
N THR A 225 -31.27 -13.21 -11.07
CA THR A 225 -32.69 -13.01 -10.74
C THR A 225 -32.94 -11.71 -9.96
N ILE A 226 -31.88 -11.09 -9.44
CA ILE A 226 -31.96 -9.88 -8.62
C ILE A 226 -32.28 -8.65 -9.50
N LYS A 227 -33.48 -8.09 -9.31
CA LYS A 227 -33.91 -6.86 -10.00
C LYS A 227 -33.25 -5.58 -9.48
N ASN A 228 -32.91 -5.54 -8.19
CA ASN A 228 -32.31 -4.36 -7.55
C ASN A 228 -31.12 -4.77 -6.65
N PRO A 229 -29.92 -4.92 -7.24
CA PRO A 229 -28.74 -5.39 -6.54
C PRO A 229 -28.29 -4.45 -5.41
N GLY A 230 -28.43 -3.13 -5.59
CA GLY A 230 -28.10 -2.13 -4.57
C GLY A 230 -28.94 -2.27 -3.30
N LYS A 231 -30.25 -2.51 -3.44
CA LYS A 231 -31.14 -2.76 -2.30
C LYS A 231 -30.77 -4.02 -1.53
N ILE A 232 -30.32 -5.08 -2.22
CA ILE A 232 -29.85 -6.31 -1.58
C ILE A 232 -28.54 -6.06 -0.83
N PHE A 233 -27.61 -5.30 -1.42
CA PHE A 233 -26.37 -4.92 -0.75
C PHE A 233 -26.65 -4.14 0.54
N ASN A 234 -27.51 -3.13 0.51
CA ASN A 234 -27.88 -2.35 1.70
C ASN A 234 -28.52 -3.23 2.81
N LYS A 235 -29.33 -4.22 2.41
CA LYS A 235 -29.90 -5.21 3.35
C LYS A 235 -28.80 -6.06 4.01
N LYS A 236 -27.78 -6.50 3.25
CA LYS A 236 -26.63 -7.22 3.80
C LYS A 236 -25.83 -6.38 4.79
N VAL A 237 -25.55 -5.10 4.47
CA VAL A 237 -24.90 -4.15 5.39
C VAL A 237 -25.70 -4.00 6.69
N SER A 238 -27.02 -3.84 6.59
CA SER A 238 -27.88 -3.68 7.76
C SER A 238 -27.90 -4.93 8.65
N ASN A 239 -27.96 -6.12 8.07
CA ASN A 239 -27.90 -7.38 8.81
C ASN A 239 -26.55 -7.59 9.50
N TYR A 240 -25.45 -7.27 8.82
CA TYR A 240 -24.10 -7.37 9.39
C TYR A 240 -23.95 -6.51 10.66
N CYS A 241 -24.53 -5.32 10.66
CA CYS A 241 -24.44 -4.44 11.82
C CYS A 241 -25.29 -4.93 13.00
N LYS A 242 -26.46 -5.52 12.75
CA LYS A 242 -27.29 -6.12 13.81
C LYS A 242 -26.59 -7.29 14.50
N LEU A 243 -25.99 -8.20 13.72
CA LEU A 243 -25.25 -9.34 14.27
C LEU A 243 -24.07 -8.91 15.16
N LYS A 244 -23.42 -7.78 14.82
CA LYS A 244 -22.31 -7.22 15.58
C LYS A 244 -22.75 -6.53 16.88
N GLU A 245 -24.01 -6.12 16.97
CA GLU A 245 -24.61 -5.57 18.19
C GLU A 245 -25.05 -6.70 19.14
N ASP A 246 -25.60 -7.79 18.60
CA ASP A 246 -26.02 -8.96 19.39
C ASP A 246 -24.83 -9.73 20.01
N ASP A 247 -23.68 -9.81 19.33
CA ASP A 247 -22.44 -10.43 19.85
C ASP A 247 -21.79 -9.64 21.02
N LYS A 248 -22.29 -8.44 21.32
CA LYS A 248 -21.79 -7.57 22.40
C LYS A 248 -22.70 -7.51 23.63
N SER A 249 -23.85 -8.19 23.58
CA SER A 249 -24.85 -8.27 24.66
C SER A 249 -24.72 -9.56 25.45
#